data_AF-T0ZMP5-F1
#
_entry.id   AF-T0ZMP5-F1
#
_cell.length_a   1.000
_cell.length_b   1.000
_cell.length_c   1.000
_cell.angle_alpha   90.00
_cell.angle_beta   90.00
_cell.angle_gamma   90.00
#
_symmetry.space_group_name_H-M   'P 1'
#
loop_
_entity.id
_entity.type
_entity.pdbx_description
1 polymer ?
#
loop_
_entity_poly.entity_id
_entity_poly.type
_entity_poly.pdbx_seq_one_letter_code
_entity_poly.pdbx_strand_id
1 'polypeptide(L)'
;SPRKPVIVLKAGRTVAGARAARSHTGALAGDDKVYDDLFASHGVVRAPGLLDMLNYARALPLMPTPAGEDVLIITGAGGSGVLLSDACVDNGLTLMRVPPDLDASFRRFIPPFGAAGNPVDITGGEPPATYRATIALALSDPRVHAVVVGSRPVDIALSR
;
A
#
# COMPACT_ATOMS: atom_id res chain seq x y z
N SER A 1 -11.35 -19.03 -3.29
CA SER A 1 -10.51 -19.74 -4.28
C SER A 1 -9.11 -19.20 -4.15
N PRO A 2 -8.11 -19.99 -3.74
CA PRO A 2 -6.77 -19.48 -3.38
C PRO A 2 -5.97 -18.87 -4.54
N ARG A 3 -6.54 -18.73 -5.75
CA ARG A 3 -5.88 -18.18 -6.95
C ARG A 3 -6.41 -16.84 -7.44
N LYS A 4 -7.57 -16.36 -6.95
CA LYS A 4 -8.16 -15.11 -7.44
C LYS A 4 -8.64 -14.27 -6.25
N PRO A 5 -8.14 -13.03 -6.06
CA PRO A 5 -8.63 -12.15 -5.03
C PRO A 5 -10.11 -11.83 -5.29
N VAL A 6 -10.93 -11.91 -4.25
CA VAL A 6 -12.34 -11.50 -4.29
C VAL A 6 -12.45 -10.17 -3.57
N ILE A 7 -12.93 -9.15 -4.28
CA ILE A 7 -13.09 -7.81 -3.75
C ILE A 7 -14.58 -7.49 -3.71
N VAL A 8 -15.07 -6.97 -2.57
CA VAL A 8 -16.49 -6.65 -2.37
C VAL A 8 -16.66 -5.19 -1.98
N LEU A 9 -17.51 -4.48 -2.71
CA LEU A 9 -18.10 -3.22 -2.28
C LEU A 9 -19.47 -3.49 -1.65
N LYS A 10 -19.55 -3.45 -0.33
CA LYS A 10 -20.78 -3.78 0.41
C LYS A 10 -21.69 -2.55 0.55
N ALA A 11 -22.81 -2.56 -0.18
CA ALA A 11 -23.89 -1.60 0.02
C ALA A 11 -24.63 -1.82 1.35
N GLY A 12 -25.24 -0.77 1.88
CA GLY A 12 -26.03 -0.86 3.11
C GLY A 12 -25.21 -1.09 4.38
N ARG A 13 -23.97 -0.59 4.42
CA ARG A 13 -23.07 -0.72 5.59
C ARG A 13 -23.45 0.13 6.80
N THR A 14 -24.20 1.20 6.57
CA THR A 14 -24.68 2.09 7.64
C THR A 14 -26.16 1.83 7.92
N VAL A 15 -26.66 2.24 9.08
CA VAL A 15 -28.09 2.14 9.42
C VAL A 15 -28.98 2.79 8.36
N ALA A 16 -28.60 3.96 7.86
CA ALA A 16 -29.32 4.66 6.81
C ALA A 16 -29.27 3.90 5.47
N GLY A 17 -28.08 3.43 5.07
CA GLY A 17 -27.92 2.66 3.83
C GLY A 17 -28.64 1.31 3.87
N ALA A 18 -28.62 0.62 5.01
CA ALA A 18 -29.34 -0.63 5.22
C ALA A 18 -30.84 -0.41 5.07
N ARG A 19 -31.39 0.66 5.68
CA ARG A 19 -32.81 1.03 5.51
C ARG A 19 -33.16 1.27 4.05
N ALA A 20 -32.34 2.04 3.32
CA ALA A 20 -32.56 2.30 1.90
C ALA A 20 -32.53 1.02 1.06
N ALA A 21 -31.56 0.12 1.31
CA ALA A 21 -31.47 -1.16 0.62
C ALA A 21 -32.70 -2.06 0.87
N ARG A 22 -33.22 -2.07 2.11
CA ARG A 22 -34.47 -2.78 2.43
C ARG A 22 -35.66 -2.24 1.65
N SER A 23 -35.82 -0.91 1.60
CA SER A 23 -36.91 -0.29 0.84
C SER A 23 -36.80 -0.54 -0.67
N HIS A 24 -35.58 -0.63 -1.21
CA HIS A 24 -35.36 -0.86 -2.63
C HIS A 24 -35.59 -2.32 -3.07
N THR A 25 -35.16 -3.29 -2.25
CA THR A 25 -35.18 -4.71 -2.63
C THR A 25 -36.30 -5.50 -1.96
N GLY A 26 -36.96 -4.95 -0.94
CA GLY A 26 -37.91 -5.67 -0.09
C GLY A 26 -37.26 -6.70 0.84
N ALA A 27 -35.95 -6.96 0.71
CA ALA A 27 -35.22 -7.93 1.52
C ALA A 27 -34.64 -7.27 2.78
N LEU A 28 -34.47 -8.06 3.85
CA LEU A 28 -33.79 -7.59 5.05
C LEU A 28 -32.31 -7.36 4.74
N ALA A 29 -31.81 -6.14 4.96
CA ALA A 29 -30.39 -5.86 4.90
C ALA A 29 -29.72 -6.60 6.07
N GLY A 30 -28.85 -7.56 5.76
CA GLY A 30 -28.12 -8.30 6.79
C GLY A 30 -27.16 -7.41 7.57
N ASP A 31 -26.84 -7.84 8.79
CA ASP A 31 -25.94 -7.14 9.71
C ASP A 31 -24.56 -6.95 9.08
N ASP A 32 -24.10 -5.71 9.03
CA ASP A 32 -22.83 -5.36 8.40
C ASP A 32 -21.63 -5.98 9.12
N LYS A 33 -21.68 -6.11 10.45
CA LYS A 33 -20.63 -6.76 11.23
C LYS A 33 -20.51 -8.25 10.89
N VAL A 34 -21.64 -8.93 10.69
CA VAL A 34 -21.65 -10.35 10.30
C VAL A 34 -21.02 -10.52 8.91
N TYR A 35 -21.31 -9.62 7.98
CA TYR A 35 -20.64 -9.62 6.67
C TYR A 35 -19.13 -9.35 6.80
N ASP A 36 -18.73 -8.41 7.65
CA ASP A 36 -17.32 -8.08 7.87
C ASP A 36 -16.52 -9.28 8.40
N ASP A 37 -17.04 -9.94 9.43
CA ASP A 37 -16.44 -11.15 10.03
C ASP A 37 -16.39 -12.31 9.00
N LEU A 38 -17.42 -12.44 8.15
CA LEU A 38 -17.47 -13.43 7.08
C LEU A 38 -16.44 -13.13 5.97
N PHE A 39 -16.28 -11.86 5.58
CA PHE A 39 -15.29 -11.48 4.59
C PHE A 39 -13.87 -11.72 5.10
N ALA A 40 -13.57 -11.31 6.33
CA ALA A 40 -12.27 -11.51 6.96
C ALA A 40 -11.89 -13.00 7.04
N SER A 41 -12.82 -13.86 7.48
CA SER A 41 -12.58 -15.31 7.60
C SER A 41 -12.38 -16.04 6.26
N HIS A 42 -12.80 -15.45 5.14
CA HIS A 42 -12.69 -16.05 3.81
C HIS A 42 -11.66 -15.37 2.90
N GLY A 43 -10.87 -14.42 3.44
CA GLY A 43 -9.88 -13.67 2.66
C GLY A 43 -10.51 -12.79 1.56
N VAL A 44 -11.73 -12.32 1.79
CA VAL A 44 -12.41 -11.39 0.89
C VAL A 44 -12.00 -9.96 1.25
N VAL A 45 -11.49 -9.22 0.28
CA VAL A 45 -11.07 -7.83 0.46
C VAL A 45 -12.29 -6.93 0.38
N ARG A 46 -12.64 -6.28 1.50
CA ARG A 46 -13.74 -5.32 1.55
C ARG A 46 -13.25 -3.93 1.13
N ALA A 47 -13.82 -3.38 0.08
CA ALA A 47 -13.54 -2.02 -0.36
C ALA A 47 -14.41 -0.99 0.37
N PRO A 48 -13.83 0.08 0.95
CA PRO A 48 -14.60 1.13 1.66
C PRO A 48 -15.41 2.02 0.70
N GLY A 49 -14.95 2.17 -0.54
CA GLY A 49 -15.61 2.94 -1.60
C GLY A 49 -15.42 2.34 -2.99
N LEU A 50 -16.13 2.92 -3.96
CA LEU A 50 -16.07 2.48 -5.36
C LEU A 50 -14.68 2.65 -5.97
N LEU A 51 -14.00 3.77 -5.68
CA LEU A 51 -12.64 4.01 -6.17
C LEU A 51 -11.65 3.00 -5.60
N ASP A 52 -11.77 2.69 -4.31
CA ASP A 52 -10.93 1.66 -3.67
C ASP A 52 -11.16 0.29 -4.30
N MET A 53 -12.42 -0.09 -4.55
CA MET A 53 -12.74 -1.35 -5.23
C MET A 53 -12.08 -1.43 -6.60
N LEU A 54 -12.15 -0.36 -7.39
CA LEU A 54 -11.53 -0.29 -8.72
C LEU A 54 -10.00 -0.30 -8.65
N ASN A 55 -9.40 0.39 -7.67
CA ASN A 55 -7.96 0.39 -7.45
C ASN A 55 -7.47 -0.99 -7.05
N TYR A 56 -8.13 -1.65 -6.09
CA TYR A 56 -7.79 -3.00 -5.65
C TYR A 56 -7.93 -4.01 -6.80
N ALA A 57 -9.00 -3.89 -7.60
CA ALA A 57 -9.25 -4.78 -8.73
C ALA A 57 -8.17 -4.67 -9.83
N ARG A 58 -7.56 -3.49 -9.98
CA ARG A 58 -6.44 -3.27 -10.89
C ARG A 58 -5.11 -3.75 -10.31
N ALA A 59 -4.87 -3.48 -9.03
CA ALA A 59 -3.56 -3.70 -8.41
C ALA A 59 -3.34 -5.16 -7.97
N LEU A 60 -4.30 -5.76 -7.26
CA LEU A 60 -4.12 -7.09 -6.64
C LEU A 60 -3.77 -8.20 -7.62
N PRO A 61 -4.31 -8.27 -8.86
CA PRO A 61 -3.92 -9.30 -9.82
C PRO A 61 -2.49 -9.18 -10.36
N LEU A 62 -1.86 -8.01 -10.22
CA LEU A 62 -0.53 -7.71 -10.76
C LEU A 62 0.59 -7.95 -9.75
N MET A 63 0.25 -8.17 -8.48
CA MET A 63 1.21 -8.28 -7.38
C MET A 63 1.23 -9.72 -6.85
N PRO A 64 2.41 -10.29 -6.60
CA PRO A 64 2.49 -11.52 -5.81
C PRO A 64 2.00 -11.26 -4.39
N THR A 65 1.51 -12.30 -3.72
CA THR A 65 1.27 -12.23 -2.28
C THR A 65 2.61 -12.03 -1.57
N PRO A 66 2.77 -10.99 -0.72
CA PRO A 66 3.98 -10.81 0.08
C PRO A 66 4.29 -12.05 0.92
N ALA A 67 5.58 -12.37 1.07
CA ALA A 67 6.00 -13.52 1.87
C ALA A 67 5.96 -13.24 3.40
N GLY A 68 5.64 -12.01 3.80
CA GLY A 68 5.56 -11.55 5.18
C GLY A 68 5.12 -10.09 5.24
N GLU A 69 5.25 -9.47 6.43
CA GLU A 69 4.66 -8.16 6.76
C GLU A 69 5.69 -7.01 6.79
N ASP A 70 6.97 -7.30 6.54
CA ASP A 70 8.04 -6.28 6.58
C ASP A 70 8.02 -5.42 5.31
N VAL A 71 7.37 -4.26 5.43
CA VAL A 71 7.28 -3.25 4.36
C VAL A 71 8.46 -2.30 4.43
N LEU A 72 9.10 -2.04 3.29
CA LEU A 72 10.10 -0.99 3.14
C LEU A 72 9.56 0.15 2.27
N ILE A 73 9.63 1.38 2.76
CA ILE A 73 9.26 2.57 1.99
C ILE A 73 10.53 3.17 1.36
N ILE A 74 10.49 3.50 0.07
CA ILE A 74 11.51 4.28 -0.62
C ILE A 74 10.87 5.58 -1.11
N THR A 75 11.45 6.73 -0.77
CA THR A 75 10.89 8.03 -1.14
C THR A 75 11.98 9.03 -1.52
N GLY A 76 11.69 9.92 -2.48
CA GLY A 76 12.50 11.12 -2.74
C GLY A 76 11.92 12.39 -2.12
N ALA A 77 10.88 12.25 -1.29
CA ALA A 77 10.27 13.36 -0.58
C ALA A 77 9.84 12.91 0.82
N GLY A 78 10.49 13.44 1.86
CA GLY A 78 10.18 13.12 3.25
C GLY A 78 8.70 13.21 3.61
N GLY A 79 7.96 14.21 3.09
CA GLY A 79 6.52 14.33 3.30
C GLY A 79 5.71 13.15 2.76
N SER A 80 6.08 12.58 1.60
CA SER A 80 5.48 11.34 1.12
C SER A 80 5.85 10.16 2.00
N GLY A 81 7.08 10.13 2.53
CA GLY A 81 7.52 9.10 3.46
C GLY A 81 6.66 9.07 4.73
N VAL A 82 6.34 10.24 5.30
CA VAL A 82 5.45 10.35 6.47
C VAL A 82 4.06 9.80 6.17
N LEU A 83 3.41 10.27 5.10
CA LEU A 83 2.06 9.84 4.73
C LEU A 83 1.98 8.34 4.41
N LEU A 84 3.02 7.79 3.77
CA LEU A 84 3.09 6.35 3.48
C LEU A 84 3.30 5.52 4.74
N SER A 85 4.09 6.02 5.70
CA SER A 85 4.24 5.37 7.00
C SER A 85 2.92 5.32 7.76
N ASP A 86 2.20 6.43 7.83
CA ASP A 86 0.87 6.49 8.47
C ASP A 86 -0.09 5.52 7.78
N ALA A 87 -0.14 5.53 6.44
CA ALA A 87 -1.00 4.63 5.68
C ALA A 87 -0.66 3.15 5.89
N CYS A 88 0.62 2.79 6.06
CA CYS A 88 1.00 1.41 6.40
C CYS A 88 0.43 1.01 7.76
N VAL A 89 0.63 1.85 8.78
CA VAL A 89 0.16 1.59 10.15
C VAL A 89 -1.36 1.52 10.21
N ASP A 90 -2.07 2.45 9.55
CA ASP A 90 -3.55 2.48 9.49
C ASP A 90 -4.14 1.22 8.85
N ASN A 91 -3.38 0.54 8.00
CA ASN A 91 -3.78 -0.72 7.35
C ASN A 91 -3.15 -1.96 8.01
N GLY A 92 -2.57 -1.82 9.21
CA GLY A 92 -2.02 -2.93 9.99
C GLY A 92 -0.70 -3.51 9.48
N LEU A 93 -0.02 -2.82 8.55
CA LEU A 93 1.29 -3.22 8.03
C LEU A 93 2.41 -2.77 8.96
N THR A 94 3.51 -3.52 8.98
CA THR A 94 4.68 -3.19 9.80
C THR A 94 5.81 -2.66 8.94
N LEU A 95 6.39 -1.53 9.34
CA LEU A 95 7.59 -1.02 8.70
C LEU A 95 8.80 -1.83 9.16
N MET A 96 9.52 -2.38 8.19
CA MET A 96 10.77 -3.10 8.41
C MET A 96 11.73 -2.24 9.25
N ARG A 97 12.28 -2.82 10.31
CA ARG A 97 13.45 -2.26 10.98
C ARG A 97 14.69 -2.57 10.14
N VAL A 98 15.19 -1.57 9.41
CA VAL A 98 16.37 -1.73 8.53
C VAL A 98 17.60 -2.12 9.36
N PRO A 99 18.20 -3.31 9.12
CA PRO A 99 19.38 -3.74 9.84
C PRO A 99 20.64 -2.99 9.34
N PRO A 100 21.71 -2.91 10.15
CA PRO A 100 22.89 -2.11 9.82
C PRO A 100 23.57 -2.44 8.49
N ASP A 101 23.54 -3.71 8.07
CA ASP A 101 24.10 -4.16 6.80
C ASP A 101 23.30 -3.67 5.58
N LEU A 102 21.98 -3.63 5.70
CA LEU A 102 21.09 -3.11 4.65
C LEU A 102 21.14 -1.58 4.60
N ASP A 103 21.19 -0.91 5.76
CA ASP A 103 21.42 0.54 5.86
C ASP A 103 22.72 0.94 5.13
N ALA A 104 23.82 0.24 5.43
CA ALA A 104 25.10 0.45 4.77
C ALA A 104 25.04 0.21 3.25
N SER A 105 24.23 -0.75 2.81
CA SER A 105 24.02 -1.02 1.38
C SER A 105 23.25 0.11 0.69
N PHE A 106 22.22 0.68 1.33
CA PHE A 106 21.50 1.83 0.81
C PHE A 106 22.36 3.10 0.75
N ARG A 107 23.22 3.34 1.76
CA ARG A 107 24.15 4.48 1.81
C ARG A 107 25.10 4.59 0.62
N ARG A 108 25.26 3.52 -0.16
CA ARG A 108 26.06 3.54 -1.41
C ARG A 108 25.36 4.27 -2.55
N PHE A 109 24.04 4.44 -2.46
CA PHE A 109 23.20 5.04 -3.50
C PHE A 109 22.60 6.37 -3.06
N ILE A 110 22.39 6.58 -1.76
CA ILE A 110 21.75 7.79 -1.25
C ILE A 110 22.79 8.86 -0.86
N PRO A 111 22.47 10.15 -1.03
CA PRO A 111 23.37 11.22 -0.62
C PRO A 111 23.54 11.27 0.91
N PRO A 112 24.61 11.92 1.43
CA PRO A 112 24.92 11.95 2.86
C PRO A 112 23.82 12.52 3.78
N PHE A 113 22.95 13.36 3.23
CA PHE A 113 21.81 14.00 3.91
C PHE A 113 20.49 13.23 3.71
N GLY A 114 20.51 12.11 2.99
CA GLY A 114 19.40 11.16 2.93
C GLY A 114 19.35 10.25 4.16
N ALA A 115 18.27 9.47 4.27
CA ALA A 115 18.07 8.51 5.35
C ALA A 115 18.01 7.09 4.78
N ALA A 116 18.84 6.18 5.30
CA ALA A 116 18.82 4.76 4.92
C ALA A 116 17.94 3.89 5.85
N GLY A 117 17.17 4.53 6.74
CA GLY A 117 16.20 3.86 7.61
C GLY A 117 14.92 3.46 6.85
N ASN A 118 13.80 3.43 7.56
CA ASN A 118 12.48 3.22 6.95
C ASN A 118 11.56 4.35 7.38
N PRO A 119 11.22 5.30 6.49
CA PRO A 119 11.50 5.30 5.04
C PRO A 119 12.97 5.47 4.64
N VAL A 120 13.36 4.85 3.52
CA VAL A 120 14.60 5.14 2.80
C VAL A 120 14.37 6.43 2.02
N ASP A 121 14.87 7.55 2.54
CA ASP A 121 14.79 8.87 1.90
C ASP A 121 16.02 9.10 1.03
N ILE A 122 15.82 8.99 -0.29
CA ILE A 122 16.87 9.24 -1.28
C ILE A 122 17.03 10.74 -1.58
N THR A 123 16.20 11.60 -0.99
CA THR A 123 16.16 13.06 -1.16
C THR A 123 15.65 13.55 -2.51
N GLY A 124 15.17 14.80 -2.53
CA GLY A 124 14.57 15.39 -3.72
C GLY A 124 15.62 15.90 -4.69
N GLY A 125 15.61 15.38 -5.92
CA GLY A 125 16.55 15.78 -6.98
C GLY A 125 17.39 14.63 -7.52
N GLU A 126 17.32 13.46 -6.89
CA GLU A 126 18.02 12.27 -7.38
C GLU A 126 17.47 11.78 -8.72
N PRO A 127 18.36 11.33 -9.64
CA PRO A 127 17.95 10.84 -10.94
C PRO A 127 17.13 9.54 -10.81
N PRO A 128 16.34 9.17 -11.83
CA PRO A 128 15.62 7.89 -11.87
C PRO A 128 16.51 6.66 -11.64
N ALA A 129 17.81 6.78 -11.90
CA ALA A 129 18.80 5.73 -11.62
C ALA A 129 18.90 5.42 -10.11
N THR A 130 18.80 6.42 -9.23
CA THR A 130 18.86 6.23 -7.77
C THR A 130 17.65 5.43 -7.29
N TYR A 131 16.44 5.78 -7.74
CA TYR A 131 15.24 4.97 -7.48
C TYR A 131 15.39 3.53 -7.98
N ARG A 132 15.88 3.35 -9.21
CA ARG A 132 16.08 2.00 -9.77
C ARG A 132 17.05 1.18 -8.91
N ALA A 133 18.15 1.77 -8.46
CA ALA A 133 19.16 1.10 -7.67
C ALA A 133 18.63 0.71 -6.27
N THR A 134 17.93 1.62 -5.59
CA THR A 134 17.38 1.35 -4.25
C THR A 134 16.22 0.37 -4.31
N ILE A 135 15.33 0.47 -5.30
CA ILE A 135 14.25 -0.51 -5.51
C ILE A 135 14.82 -1.90 -5.80
N ALA A 136 15.83 -2.00 -6.68
CA ALA A 136 16.46 -3.27 -6.99
C ALA A 136 17.15 -3.90 -5.77
N LEU A 137 17.87 -3.09 -4.98
CA LEU A 137 18.48 -3.54 -3.73
C LEU A 137 17.42 -4.08 -2.76
N ALA A 138 16.33 -3.33 -2.55
CA ALA A 138 15.24 -3.74 -1.67
C ALA A 138 14.59 -5.05 -2.11
N LEU A 139 14.27 -5.18 -3.40
CA LEU A 139 13.63 -6.39 -3.96
C LEU A 139 14.55 -7.61 -3.99
N SER A 140 15.87 -7.41 -3.91
CA SER A 140 16.84 -8.51 -3.83
C SER A 140 17.05 -9.05 -2.43
N ASP A 141 16.67 -8.31 -1.39
CA ASP A 141 16.86 -8.70 0.00
C ASP A 141 15.68 -9.57 0.45
N PRO A 142 15.90 -10.85 0.81
CA PRO A 142 14.81 -11.76 1.19
C PRO A 142 14.11 -11.35 2.49
N ARG A 143 14.66 -10.40 3.26
CA ARG A 143 14.03 -9.84 4.48
C ARG A 143 12.98 -8.77 4.15
N VAL A 144 12.96 -8.26 2.93
CA VAL A 144 11.99 -7.26 2.47
C VAL A 144 10.83 -7.99 1.81
N HIS A 145 9.63 -7.88 2.40
CA HIS A 145 8.46 -8.60 1.90
C HIS A 145 7.62 -7.77 0.93
N ALA A 146 7.66 -6.45 1.05
CA ALA A 146 7.01 -5.52 0.13
C ALA A 146 7.77 -4.19 0.08
N VAL A 147 7.72 -3.52 -1.09
CA VAL A 147 8.31 -2.20 -1.31
C VAL A 147 7.22 -1.22 -1.72
N VAL A 148 7.14 -0.09 -1.02
CA VAL A 148 6.24 1.02 -1.36
C VAL A 148 7.08 2.21 -1.81
N VAL A 149 6.80 2.74 -3.00
CA VAL A 149 7.58 3.83 -3.58
C VAL A 149 6.79 5.12 -3.55
N GLY A 150 7.27 6.09 -2.78
CA GLY A 150 6.81 7.48 -2.78
C GLY A 150 7.59 8.30 -3.78
N SER A 151 7.06 8.47 -4.99
CA SER A 151 7.61 9.41 -5.96
C SER A 151 6.85 10.73 -5.90
N ARG A 152 7.56 11.85 -6.13
CA ARG A 152 6.86 13.09 -6.49
C ARG A 152 6.17 12.88 -7.85
N PRO A 153 5.03 13.53 -8.12
CA PRO A 153 4.62 13.77 -9.49
C PRO A 153 5.83 14.37 -10.21
N VAL A 154 6.27 13.75 -11.31
CA VAL A 154 7.25 14.40 -12.18
C VAL A 154 6.63 15.71 -12.64
N ASP A 155 7.29 16.84 -12.39
CA ASP A 155 6.88 18.10 -13.00
C ASP A 155 6.81 17.86 -14.51
N ILE A 156 5.61 17.92 -15.08
CA ILE A 156 5.44 18.02 -16.52
C ILE A 156 5.91 19.44 -16.86
N ALA A 157 7.20 19.58 -17.10
CA ALA A 157 7.73 20.75 -17.78
C ALA A 157 7.18 20.72 -19.21
N LEU A 158 6.03 21.36 -19.44
CA LEU A 158 5.61 21.72 -20.78
C LEU A 158 6.65 22.72 -21.30
N SER A 159 7.42 22.32 -22.30
CA SER A 159 8.18 23.27 -23.10
C SER A 159 7.19 24.28 -23.68
N ARG A 160 7.34 25.56 -23.33
CA ARG A 160 6.87 26.63 -24.19
C ARG A 160 7.86 26.80 -25.33
#